data_AF-A0A1F5AST9-F1
#
_entry.id   AF-A0A1F5AST9-F1
#
_cell.length_a   1.000
_cell.length_b   1.000
_cell.length_c   1.000
_cell.angle_alpha   90.00
_cell.angle_beta   90.00
_cell.angle_gamma   90.00
#
_symmetry.space_group_name_H-M   'P 1'
#
loop_
_entity.id
_entity.type
_entity.pdbx_description
1 polymer ?
#
loop_
_entity_poly.entity_id
_entity_poly.type
_entity_poly.pdbx_seq_one_letter_code
_entity_poly.pdbx_strand_id
1 'polypeptide(L)'
;MKKRIVLGLSLGLASIFIASTAYSWNYATHAFIASKIGKNLPVHNFNEMYGLMAPDILNFEFSLMNDSVLRGYTHGIPADAAGYYPFPSPNENFMSVWDASYRSVLKSAAFGFVAHNDAWGADFVAHWRALPTEDPTPIPFPIYAPPGFLPQPPGYIIYLATALDFGLQLENAWAAMGLESDYATRLMFCHNIIEYAGDLVIKRADPLIGRKLVWACHLRSPQFEKLLEKAFPDVYDPLVAAAEPAYRDMLTQYGLVLLAPEETAIEMIADQLADLAVDYLIFIGMPPEMVEPMRPQLVEFGILTLTLSIDICENADDYLGEGFPTYMQELNEVAVPWVGAQLAAHGIIYWF
;
A
#
# COMPACT_ATOMS: atom_id res chain seq x y z
N MET A 1 -11.55 -35.52 -21.80
CA MET A 1 -10.57 -34.44 -22.07
C MET A 1 -10.90 -33.12 -21.37
N LYS A 2 -12.15 -32.61 -21.44
CA LYS A 2 -12.55 -31.34 -20.77
C LYS A 2 -12.21 -31.25 -19.27
N LYS A 3 -12.40 -32.33 -18.49
CA LYS A 3 -12.09 -32.35 -17.04
C LYS A 3 -10.59 -32.26 -16.70
N ARG A 4 -9.69 -32.68 -17.61
CA ARG A 4 -8.24 -32.62 -17.39
C ARG A 4 -7.65 -31.25 -17.76
N ILE A 5 -8.31 -30.51 -18.65
CA ILE A 5 -7.91 -29.15 -19.04
C ILE A 5 -8.28 -28.16 -17.93
N VAL A 6 -9.47 -28.31 -17.32
CA VAL A 6 -9.89 -27.45 -16.20
C VAL A 6 -8.99 -27.63 -14.98
N LEU A 7 -8.63 -28.88 -14.64
CA LEU A 7 -7.70 -29.17 -13.54
C LEU A 7 -6.27 -28.67 -13.82
N GLY A 8 -5.82 -28.74 -15.07
CA GLY A 8 -4.50 -28.23 -15.48
C GLY A 8 -4.41 -26.71 -15.47
N LEU A 9 -5.50 -26.00 -15.78
CA LEU A 9 -5.55 -24.53 -15.67
C LEU A 9 -5.54 -24.06 -14.21
N SER A 10 -6.24 -24.76 -13.32
CA SER A 10 -6.26 -24.43 -11.88
C SER A 10 -4.93 -24.73 -11.19
N LEU A 11 -4.26 -25.83 -11.54
CA LEU A 11 -2.88 -26.11 -11.08
C LEU A 11 -1.83 -25.18 -11.70
N GLY A 12 -2.03 -24.72 -12.94
CA GLY A 12 -1.16 -23.74 -13.59
C GLY A 12 -1.26 -22.34 -13.00
N LEU A 13 -2.46 -21.92 -12.59
CA LEU A 13 -2.70 -20.69 -11.83
C LEU A 13 -2.15 -20.79 -10.40
N ALA A 14 -2.26 -21.97 -9.77
CA ALA A 14 -1.71 -22.22 -8.44
C ALA A 14 -0.17 -22.21 -8.36
N SER A 15 0.52 -22.33 -9.49
CA SER A 15 2.00 -22.35 -9.56
C SER A 15 2.62 -20.97 -9.82
N ILE A 16 1.79 -19.92 -9.91
CA ILE A 16 2.18 -18.54 -10.14
C ILE A 16 1.63 -17.69 -8.97
N PHE A 17 1.88 -18.15 -7.75
CA PHE A 17 1.67 -17.35 -6.55
C PHE A 17 3.05 -17.11 -5.96
N ILE A 18 3.70 -16.04 -6.44
CA ILE A 18 4.80 -15.44 -5.69
C ILE A 18 4.10 -14.62 -4.61
N ALA A 19 4.07 -15.20 -3.41
CA ALA A 19 3.63 -14.53 -2.20
C ALA A 19 4.28 -13.15 -2.12
N SER A 20 3.44 -12.14 -1.96
CA SER A 20 3.89 -10.76 -1.84
C SER A 20 2.85 -9.97 -1.03
N THR A 21 3.40 -9.06 -0.25
CA THR A 21 3.10 -8.52 1.07
C THR A 21 2.95 -6.98 0.99
N ALA A 22 1.79 -6.42 1.34
CA ALA A 22 1.40 -5.01 1.09
C ALA A 22 1.92 -3.97 2.09
N TYR A 23 1.86 -2.70 1.67
CA TYR A 23 1.97 -1.46 2.47
C TYR A 23 1.34 -0.25 1.72
N SER A 24 1.17 0.87 2.45
CA SER A 24 0.64 2.21 2.12
C SER A 24 -0.23 2.35 0.87
N TRP A 25 -1.51 2.75 1.01
CA TRP A 25 -2.54 2.80 -0.04
C TRP A 25 -2.27 1.76 -1.13
N ASN A 26 -2.89 0.60 -1.09
CA ASN A 26 -2.50 -0.48 -1.99
C ASN A 26 -2.57 -0.12 -3.51
N TYR A 27 -1.94 -0.94 -4.35
CA TYR A 27 -1.53 -0.60 -5.71
C TYR A 27 -2.65 0.00 -6.59
N ALA A 28 -3.89 -0.48 -6.46
CA ALA A 28 -5.01 0.03 -7.25
C ALA A 28 -5.36 1.46 -6.86
N THR A 29 -5.27 1.79 -5.57
CA THR A 29 -5.46 3.13 -5.04
C THR A 29 -4.41 4.09 -5.55
N HIS A 30 -3.14 3.71 -5.49
CA HIS A 30 -2.04 4.50 -6.08
C HIS A 30 -2.23 4.71 -7.58
N ALA A 31 -2.56 3.66 -8.33
CA ALA A 31 -2.85 3.78 -9.75
C ALA A 31 -4.08 4.67 -10.04
N PHE A 32 -5.09 4.63 -9.16
CA PHE A 32 -6.24 5.52 -9.26
C PHE A 32 -5.84 6.97 -9.03
N ILE A 33 -5.08 7.28 -7.97
CA ILE A 33 -4.55 8.62 -7.67
C ILE A 33 -3.75 9.13 -8.87
N ALA A 34 -2.78 8.35 -9.35
CA ALA A 34 -1.97 8.67 -10.52
C ALA A 34 -2.82 9.01 -11.75
N SER A 35 -3.92 8.26 -11.96
CA SER A 35 -4.85 8.52 -13.07
C SER A 35 -5.60 9.85 -12.99
N LYS A 36 -5.68 10.46 -11.79
CA LYS A 36 -6.39 11.71 -11.52
C LYS A 36 -5.46 12.92 -11.49
N ILE A 37 -4.25 12.77 -10.96
CA ILE A 37 -3.26 13.85 -10.86
C ILE A 37 -2.36 13.95 -12.10
N GLY A 38 -2.21 12.85 -12.82
CA GLY A 38 -1.31 12.69 -13.93
C GLY A 38 -1.80 13.24 -15.27
N LYS A 39 -1.10 12.88 -16.34
CA LYS A 39 -1.41 13.31 -17.72
C LYS A 39 -2.44 12.40 -18.38
N ASN A 40 -3.12 12.94 -19.40
CA ASN A 40 -4.09 12.18 -20.19
C ASN A 40 -3.46 11.31 -21.29
N LEU A 41 -2.19 11.53 -21.65
CA LEU A 41 -1.52 10.73 -22.67
C LEU A 41 -1.23 9.32 -22.13
N PRO A 42 -1.73 8.24 -22.76
CA PRO A 42 -1.71 6.91 -22.15
C PRO A 42 -0.31 6.43 -21.73
N VAL A 43 0.70 6.58 -22.58
CA VAL A 43 2.07 6.13 -22.26
C VAL A 43 2.64 6.84 -21.04
N HIS A 44 2.41 8.15 -20.92
CA HIS A 44 2.84 8.94 -19.77
C HIS A 44 2.06 8.55 -18.52
N ASN A 45 0.74 8.40 -18.62
CA ASN A 45 -0.13 7.99 -17.53
C ASN A 45 0.26 6.61 -16.95
N PHE A 46 0.51 5.61 -17.80
CA PHE A 46 0.96 4.29 -17.33
C PHE A 46 2.33 4.33 -16.65
N ASN A 47 3.22 5.23 -17.09
CA ASN A 47 4.50 5.44 -16.41
C ASN A 47 4.31 6.15 -15.07
N GLU A 48 3.41 7.13 -14.97
CA GLU A 48 3.04 7.77 -13.70
C GLU A 48 2.44 6.74 -12.73
N MET A 49 1.50 5.92 -13.18
CA MET A 49 0.93 4.84 -12.37
C MET A 49 2.01 3.89 -11.85
N TYR A 50 2.86 3.37 -12.73
CA TYR A 50 3.95 2.48 -12.31
C TYR A 50 4.91 3.19 -11.35
N GLY A 51 5.25 4.43 -11.65
CA GLY A 51 6.07 5.28 -10.81
C GLY A 51 5.50 5.43 -9.41
N LEU A 52 4.20 5.67 -9.28
CA LEU A 52 3.53 5.91 -7.99
C LEU A 52 3.43 4.64 -7.13
N MET A 53 3.49 3.45 -7.72
CA MET A 53 3.55 2.19 -6.96
C MET A 53 5.00 1.78 -6.65
N ALA A 54 5.97 2.20 -7.47
CA ALA A 54 7.35 1.74 -7.38
C ALA A 54 8.12 1.99 -6.07
N PRO A 55 7.79 2.98 -5.21
CA PRO A 55 8.39 3.06 -3.87
C PRO A 55 8.27 1.77 -3.06
N ASP A 56 7.27 0.93 -3.36
CA ASP A 56 7.03 -0.34 -2.68
C ASP A 56 7.87 -1.51 -3.19
N ILE A 57 8.73 -1.32 -4.21
CA ILE A 57 9.53 -2.42 -4.81
C ILE A 57 10.26 -3.26 -3.76
N LEU A 58 10.75 -2.61 -2.69
CA LEU A 58 11.57 -3.25 -1.65
C LEU A 58 10.79 -3.55 -0.36
N ASN A 59 9.47 -3.33 -0.33
CA ASN A 59 8.70 -3.50 0.89
C ASN A 59 8.57 -4.98 1.33
N PHE A 60 8.78 -5.92 0.41
CA PHE A 60 8.77 -7.37 0.68
C PHE A 60 10.09 -7.88 1.28
N GLU A 61 11.13 -7.06 1.24
CA GLU A 61 12.41 -7.38 1.85
C GLU A 61 12.37 -6.98 3.32
N PHE A 62 11.69 -7.77 4.17
CA PHE A 62 11.52 -7.44 5.60
C PHE A 62 12.83 -7.18 6.33
N SER A 63 13.95 -7.76 5.85
CA SER A 63 15.29 -7.45 6.35
C SER A 63 15.67 -5.96 6.25
N LEU A 64 15.02 -5.21 5.36
CA LEU A 64 15.17 -3.77 5.12
C LEU A 64 14.09 -2.92 5.81
N MET A 65 13.11 -3.52 6.51
CA MET A 65 11.98 -2.79 7.11
C MET A 65 12.43 -1.70 8.10
N ASN A 66 13.59 -1.89 8.75
CA ASN A 66 14.19 -0.93 9.67
C ASN A 66 15.26 -0.02 9.03
N ASP A 67 15.48 -0.13 7.71
CA ASP A 67 16.43 0.71 6.99
C ASP A 67 15.82 2.10 6.73
N SER A 68 16.05 2.99 7.68
CA SER A 68 15.58 4.38 7.59
C SER A 68 16.21 5.20 6.45
N VAL A 69 17.41 4.81 5.97
CA VAL A 69 18.03 5.49 4.83
C VAL A 69 17.25 5.13 3.58
N LEU A 70 17.03 3.83 3.35
CA LEU A 70 16.21 3.36 2.24
C LEU A 70 14.80 3.95 2.29
N ARG A 71 14.16 3.95 3.47
CA ARG A 71 12.84 4.57 3.66
C ARG A 71 12.83 6.03 3.22
N GLY A 72 13.87 6.80 3.53
CA GLY A 72 13.99 8.18 3.08
C GLY A 72 13.97 8.33 1.55
N TYR A 73 14.54 7.37 0.82
CA TYR A 73 14.58 7.34 -0.65
C TYR A 73 13.32 6.76 -1.31
N THR A 74 12.53 5.96 -0.60
CA THR A 74 11.29 5.39 -1.12
C THR A 74 10.07 6.19 -0.68
N HIS A 75 9.87 6.35 0.63
CA HIS A 75 8.66 6.95 1.21
C HIS A 75 8.92 8.30 1.88
N GLY A 76 10.17 8.70 2.09
CA GLY A 76 10.46 9.89 2.89
C GLY A 76 10.10 9.73 4.37
N ILE A 77 10.30 10.81 5.13
CA ILE A 77 9.97 10.90 6.55
C ILE A 77 9.27 12.24 6.77
N PRO A 78 8.00 12.28 7.19
CA PRO A 78 7.27 13.53 7.35
C PRO A 78 7.82 14.35 8.52
N ALA A 79 7.59 15.66 8.46
CA ALA A 79 7.81 16.55 9.59
C ALA A 79 7.03 16.09 10.84
N ASP A 80 5.84 15.53 10.62
CA ASP A 80 4.94 15.03 11.66
C ASP A 80 5.48 13.76 12.34
N ALA A 81 6.43 13.08 11.71
CA ALA A 81 7.15 11.95 12.31
C ALA A 81 8.24 12.40 13.32
N ALA A 82 8.59 13.69 13.38
CA ALA A 82 9.71 14.16 14.17
C ALA A 82 9.50 13.90 15.67
N GLY A 83 10.37 13.07 16.25
CA GLY A 83 10.33 12.68 17.66
C GLY A 83 9.63 11.34 17.93
N TYR A 84 9.05 10.70 16.93
CA TYR A 84 8.61 9.31 17.02
C TYR A 84 9.80 8.37 16.85
N TYR A 85 10.00 7.45 17.79
CA TYR A 85 10.89 6.32 17.57
C TYR A 85 10.16 5.27 16.71
N PRO A 86 10.79 4.66 15.69
CA PRO A 86 12.20 4.76 15.29
C PRO A 86 12.48 5.79 14.18
N PHE A 87 11.56 6.72 13.89
CA PHE A 87 11.72 7.66 12.79
C PHE A 87 12.87 8.66 13.05
N PRO A 88 13.83 8.77 12.12
CA PRO A 88 14.87 9.80 12.19
C PRO A 88 14.31 11.19 11.87
N SER A 89 15.20 12.16 11.71
CA SER A 89 14.81 13.50 11.26
C SER A 89 14.04 13.46 9.92
N PRO A 90 13.09 14.39 9.71
CA PRO A 90 12.34 14.50 8.46
C PRO A 90 13.27 14.53 7.24
N ASN A 91 12.85 13.87 6.16
CA ASN A 91 13.69 13.63 5.00
C ASN A 91 12.83 13.44 3.73
N GLU A 92 13.25 14.08 2.63
CA GLU A 92 12.62 13.99 1.31
C GLU A 92 13.57 13.41 0.25
N ASN A 93 14.48 12.51 0.63
CA ASN A 93 15.47 11.91 -0.27
C ASN A 93 14.86 11.26 -1.52
N PHE A 94 13.60 10.81 -1.48
CA PHE A 94 12.85 10.34 -2.64
C PHE A 94 12.82 11.34 -3.81
N MET A 95 12.98 12.64 -3.53
CA MET A 95 13.11 13.69 -4.54
C MET A 95 14.33 13.52 -5.46
N SER A 96 15.34 12.73 -5.05
CA SER A 96 16.47 12.39 -5.91
C SER A 96 16.04 11.67 -7.20
N VAL A 97 14.92 10.93 -7.18
CA VAL A 97 14.35 10.29 -8.38
C VAL A 97 13.85 11.33 -9.37
N TRP A 98 13.20 12.38 -8.86
CA TRP A 98 12.78 13.51 -9.68
C TRP A 98 13.97 14.24 -10.28
N ASP A 99 15.00 14.53 -9.49
CA ASP A 99 16.19 15.25 -9.94
C ASP A 99 17.05 14.44 -10.91
N ALA A 100 17.15 13.13 -10.71
CA ALA A 100 17.87 12.21 -11.58
C ALA A 100 17.19 12.03 -12.94
N SER A 101 15.87 12.21 -13.02
CA SER A 101 15.07 12.03 -14.22
C SER A 101 15.19 13.21 -15.20
N TYR A 102 15.44 12.91 -16.48
CA TYR A 102 15.55 13.93 -17.53
C TYR A 102 14.67 13.63 -18.73
N ARG A 103 13.64 14.47 -18.94
CA ARG A 103 12.71 14.44 -20.09
C ARG A 103 12.01 13.07 -20.27
N SER A 104 11.15 12.97 -21.29
CA SER A 104 10.55 11.71 -21.74
C SER A 104 9.64 11.04 -20.67
N VAL A 105 9.32 9.77 -20.92
CA VAL A 105 8.54 8.88 -20.04
C VAL A 105 9.18 8.63 -18.68
N LEU A 106 10.50 8.82 -18.54
CA LEU A 106 11.18 8.74 -17.24
C LEU A 106 10.75 9.88 -16.32
N LYS A 107 10.43 11.06 -16.87
CA LYS A 107 9.92 12.18 -16.07
C LYS A 107 8.50 11.88 -15.55
N SER A 108 7.70 11.17 -16.33
CA SER A 108 6.38 10.67 -15.91
C SER A 108 6.49 9.63 -14.80
N ALA A 109 7.41 8.67 -14.93
CA ALA A 109 7.65 7.70 -13.86
C ALA A 109 8.15 8.36 -12.58
N ALA A 110 9.08 9.32 -12.69
CA ALA A 110 9.55 10.08 -11.54
C ALA A 110 8.46 10.95 -10.91
N PHE A 111 7.56 11.53 -11.72
CA PHE A 111 6.39 12.27 -11.25
C PHE A 111 5.49 11.39 -10.37
N GLY A 112 5.19 10.18 -10.83
CA GLY A 112 4.45 9.21 -10.04
C GLY A 112 5.19 8.84 -8.76
N PHE A 113 6.48 8.51 -8.86
CA PHE A 113 7.30 8.08 -7.72
C PHE A 113 7.29 9.07 -6.56
N VAL A 114 7.55 10.35 -6.87
CA VAL A 114 7.57 11.38 -5.82
C VAL A 114 6.18 11.74 -5.29
N ALA A 115 5.08 11.29 -5.92
CA ALA A 115 3.73 11.56 -5.46
C ALA A 115 3.23 10.56 -4.39
N HIS A 116 3.93 9.44 -4.18
CA HIS A 116 3.55 8.36 -3.27
C HIS A 116 3.80 8.70 -1.79
N ASN A 117 5.00 9.18 -1.48
CA ASN A 117 5.65 9.33 -0.17
C ASN A 117 4.80 9.70 1.09
N ASP A 118 5.30 9.28 2.27
CA ASP A 118 4.82 9.63 3.61
C ASP A 118 5.09 11.07 4.02
N ALA A 119 5.98 11.80 3.35
CA ALA A 119 6.35 13.15 3.79
C ALA A 119 5.26 14.19 3.48
N TRP A 120 4.69 14.11 2.29
CA TRP A 120 3.60 14.97 1.81
C TRP A 120 2.77 14.34 0.69
N GLY A 121 3.10 13.12 0.24
CA GLY A 121 2.45 12.43 -0.88
C GLY A 121 1.12 11.77 -0.53
N ALA A 122 0.77 10.73 -1.28
CA ALA A 122 -0.43 9.93 -1.08
C ALA A 122 -0.43 9.29 0.32
N ASP A 123 0.69 8.70 0.72
CA ASP A 123 0.84 8.00 2.00
C ASP A 123 0.80 8.95 3.18
N PHE A 124 1.20 10.21 3.00
CA PHE A 124 1.00 11.22 4.03
C PHE A 124 -0.48 11.29 4.44
N VAL A 125 -1.40 11.20 3.49
CA VAL A 125 -2.84 11.20 3.79
C VAL A 125 -3.29 9.88 4.42
N ALA A 126 -2.81 8.73 3.93
CA ALA A 126 -3.13 7.43 4.51
C ALA A 126 -2.68 7.28 5.96
N HIS A 127 -1.47 7.74 6.27
CA HIS A 127 -0.77 7.39 7.51
C HIS A 127 -0.71 8.53 8.53
N TRP A 128 -0.66 9.77 8.06
CA TRP A 128 -0.38 10.93 8.92
C TRP A 128 -1.53 11.94 8.97
N ARG A 129 -2.39 12.03 7.96
CA ARG A 129 -3.45 13.05 7.93
C ARG A 129 -4.68 12.72 7.08
N ALA A 130 -5.80 12.39 7.71
CA ALA A 130 -7.11 12.28 7.04
C ALA A 130 -7.77 13.65 6.73
N LEU A 131 -8.87 13.68 5.93
CA LEU A 131 -9.79 14.83 5.80
C LEU A 131 -9.99 15.51 7.16
N PRO A 132 -10.05 16.85 7.19
CA PRO A 132 -10.25 17.57 8.43
C PRO A 132 -11.68 17.27 8.89
N THR A 133 -11.79 16.32 9.79
CA THR A 133 -12.85 16.34 10.78
C THR A 133 -12.67 17.64 11.58
N GLU A 134 -13.75 18.37 11.86
CA GLU A 134 -13.72 19.47 12.82
C GLU A 134 -13.34 18.86 14.18
N ASP A 135 -12.03 18.75 14.42
CA ASP A 135 -11.34 18.21 15.60
C ASP A 135 -12.16 17.18 16.41
N PRO A 136 -12.22 15.90 16.00
CA PRO A 136 -12.42 14.86 16.97
C PRO A 136 -11.11 14.80 17.73
N THR A 137 -11.20 14.88 19.06
CA THR A 137 -10.13 14.56 20.00
C THR A 137 -9.19 13.53 19.37
N PRO A 138 -7.93 13.88 19.06
CA PRO A 138 -7.05 13.02 18.29
C PRO A 138 -7.04 11.65 18.94
N ILE A 139 -7.39 10.60 18.18
CA ILE A 139 -7.16 9.24 18.65
C ILE A 139 -5.65 9.16 18.88
N PRO A 140 -5.17 8.87 20.11
CA PRO A 140 -3.75 8.85 20.38
C PRO A 140 -3.13 7.74 19.52
N PHE A 141 -2.52 8.16 18.42
CA PHE A 141 -1.74 7.30 17.55
C PHE A 141 -0.32 7.84 17.50
N PRO A 142 0.69 7.02 17.83
CA PRO A 142 0.61 5.65 18.34
C PRO A 142 0.06 5.61 19.78
N ILE A 143 -0.55 4.46 20.13
CA ILE A 143 -1.09 4.18 21.47
C ILE A 143 0.00 4.26 22.57
N TYR A 144 1.28 4.15 22.21
CA TYR A 144 2.42 4.37 23.09
C TYR A 144 3.18 5.64 22.70
N ALA A 145 2.58 6.79 22.97
CA ALA A 145 3.29 8.05 22.85
C ALA A 145 4.22 8.25 24.08
N PRO A 146 5.49 8.66 23.90
CA PRO A 146 6.36 8.96 25.02
C PRO A 146 5.78 10.12 25.88
N PRO A 147 6.09 10.18 27.18
CA PRO A 147 5.62 11.26 28.04
C PRO A 147 5.95 12.65 27.47
N GLY A 148 4.92 13.50 27.29
CA GLY A 148 5.06 14.85 26.75
C GLY A 148 4.75 15.01 25.25
N PHE A 149 4.35 13.94 24.58
CA PHE A 149 3.94 13.98 23.17
C PHE A 149 2.54 14.58 22.99
N LEU A 150 2.35 15.40 21.95
CA LEU A 150 1.05 15.95 21.55
C LEU A 150 0.40 15.00 20.53
N PRO A 151 -0.69 14.29 20.86
CA PRO A 151 -1.33 13.37 19.93
C PRO A 151 -1.70 14.09 18.63
N GLN A 152 -1.22 13.58 17.51
CA GLN A 152 -1.64 14.01 16.18
C GLN A 152 -2.78 13.09 15.73
N PRO A 153 -3.80 13.61 15.01
CA PRO A 153 -4.79 12.75 14.39
C PRO A 153 -4.07 11.81 13.41
N PRO A 154 -4.34 10.49 13.45
CA PRO A 154 -3.76 9.56 12.49
C PRO A 154 -4.21 9.86 11.05
N GLY A 155 -3.52 9.27 10.08
CA GLY A 155 -4.01 9.22 8.71
C GLY A 155 -5.25 8.35 8.54
N TYR A 156 -5.90 8.50 7.39
CA TYR A 156 -7.20 7.88 7.12
C TYR A 156 -7.19 6.36 7.25
N ILE A 157 -6.18 5.71 6.67
CA ILE A 157 -6.05 4.25 6.69
C ILE A 157 -5.83 3.74 8.12
N ILE A 158 -5.10 4.49 8.95
CA ILE A 158 -4.85 4.13 10.35
C ILE A 158 -6.14 4.20 11.19
N TYR A 159 -7.03 5.17 10.91
CA TYR A 159 -8.36 5.19 11.52
C TYR A 159 -9.15 3.92 11.21
N LEU A 160 -9.24 3.56 9.93
CA LEU A 160 -9.97 2.37 9.50
C LEU A 160 -9.36 1.08 10.08
N ALA A 161 -8.03 0.98 10.11
CA ALA A 161 -7.32 -0.17 10.67
C ALA A 161 -7.55 -0.32 12.18
N THR A 162 -7.64 0.80 12.89
CA THR A 162 -7.96 0.81 14.33
C THR A 162 -9.41 0.36 14.57
N ALA A 163 -10.36 0.78 13.74
CA ALA A 163 -11.74 0.31 13.81
C ALA A 163 -11.83 -1.22 13.64
N LEU A 164 -11.08 -1.76 12.66
CA LEU A 164 -10.99 -3.19 12.43
C LEU A 164 -10.37 -3.94 13.62
N ASP A 165 -9.23 -3.49 14.16
CA ASP A 165 -8.61 -4.13 15.34
C ASP A 165 -9.57 -4.16 16.53
N PHE A 166 -10.26 -3.05 16.77
CA PHE A 166 -11.23 -2.94 17.86
C PHE A 166 -12.39 -3.93 17.69
N GLY A 167 -12.97 -4.02 16.49
CA GLY A 167 -14.02 -5.00 16.19
C GLY A 167 -13.55 -6.45 16.39
N LEU A 168 -12.36 -6.79 15.89
CA LEU A 168 -11.78 -8.13 16.04
C LEU A 168 -11.45 -8.47 17.50
N GLN A 169 -11.03 -7.48 18.28
CA GLN A 169 -10.78 -7.63 19.71
C GLN A 169 -12.06 -7.86 20.50
N LEU A 170 -13.14 -7.13 20.19
CA LEU A 170 -14.46 -7.32 20.84
C LEU A 170 -15.03 -8.72 20.58
N GLU A 171 -14.85 -9.24 19.37
CA GLU A 171 -15.29 -10.58 18.98
C GLU A 171 -14.31 -11.70 19.39
N ASN A 172 -13.25 -11.37 20.14
CA ASN A 172 -12.23 -12.31 20.59
C ASN A 172 -11.54 -13.08 19.43
N ALA A 173 -11.51 -12.49 18.24
CA ALA A 173 -11.01 -13.13 17.02
C ALA A 173 -9.49 -13.34 17.06
N TRP A 174 -8.74 -12.39 17.62
CA TRP A 174 -7.29 -12.51 17.81
C TRP A 174 -6.90 -13.69 18.69
N ALA A 175 -7.61 -13.85 19.80
CA ALA A 175 -7.44 -14.98 20.71
C ALA A 175 -7.78 -16.31 20.03
N ALA A 176 -8.88 -16.34 19.26
CA ALA A 176 -9.29 -17.53 18.52
C ALA A 176 -8.26 -17.97 17.48
N MET A 177 -7.54 -17.01 16.87
CA MET A 177 -6.45 -17.26 15.93
C MET A 177 -5.12 -17.62 16.60
N GLY A 178 -5.01 -17.52 17.93
CA GLY A 178 -3.73 -17.66 18.63
C GLY A 178 -2.75 -16.52 18.30
N LEU A 179 -3.26 -15.37 17.86
CA LEU A 179 -2.50 -14.19 17.46
C LEU A 179 -2.68 -13.05 18.47
N GLU A 180 -2.80 -13.39 19.76
CA GLU A 180 -2.71 -12.42 20.86
C GLU A 180 -1.30 -11.81 20.90
N SER A 181 -1.10 -10.83 20.05
CA SER A 181 0.14 -10.07 19.91
C SER A 181 -0.06 -8.67 20.49
N ASP A 182 1.03 -7.91 20.61
CA ASP A 182 0.92 -6.52 20.99
C ASP A 182 0.11 -5.72 19.94
N TYR A 183 -0.40 -4.57 20.34
CA TYR A 183 -1.25 -3.75 19.48
C TYR A 183 -0.58 -3.35 18.15
N ALA A 184 0.74 -3.10 18.14
CA ALA A 184 1.42 -2.69 16.90
C ALA A 184 1.44 -3.84 15.88
N THR A 185 1.66 -5.07 16.34
CA THR A 185 1.55 -6.26 15.50
C THR A 185 0.15 -6.41 14.92
N ARG A 186 -0.91 -6.37 15.75
CA ARG A 186 -2.29 -6.50 15.26
C ARG A 186 -2.70 -5.39 14.31
N LEU A 187 -2.29 -4.16 14.60
CA LEU A 187 -2.54 -3.03 13.72
C LEU A 187 -1.88 -3.21 12.36
N MET A 188 -0.67 -3.80 12.28
CA MET A 188 -0.03 -4.10 11.00
C MET A 188 -0.88 -5.04 10.14
N PHE A 189 -1.52 -6.04 10.74
CA PHE A 189 -2.48 -6.91 10.04
C PHE A 189 -3.68 -6.13 9.55
N CYS A 190 -4.33 -5.38 10.44
CA CYS A 190 -5.51 -4.60 10.09
C CYS A 190 -5.22 -3.56 9.01
N HIS A 191 -4.05 -2.92 9.09
CA HIS A 191 -3.56 -1.97 8.13
C HIS A 191 -3.57 -2.56 6.72
N ASN A 192 -2.84 -3.66 6.54
CA ASN A 192 -2.77 -4.39 5.28
C ASN A 192 -4.15 -4.77 4.74
N ILE A 193 -5.01 -5.37 5.58
CA ILE A 193 -6.35 -5.81 5.17
C ILE A 193 -7.21 -4.63 4.69
N ILE A 194 -7.19 -3.51 5.42
CA ILE A 194 -7.93 -2.29 5.03
C ILE A 194 -7.46 -1.75 3.69
N GLU A 195 -6.15 -1.76 3.41
CA GLU A 195 -5.64 -1.24 2.14
C GLU A 195 -6.05 -2.11 0.95
N TYR A 196 -6.00 -3.43 1.09
CA TYR A 196 -6.55 -4.35 0.08
C TYR A 196 -8.07 -4.20 -0.09
N ALA A 197 -8.81 -3.97 1.00
CA ALA A 197 -10.24 -3.68 0.93
C ALA A 197 -10.51 -2.37 0.18
N GLY A 198 -9.68 -1.35 0.41
CA GLY A 198 -9.67 -0.11 -0.35
C GLY A 198 -9.53 -0.33 -1.85
N ASP A 199 -8.59 -1.18 -2.27
CA ASP A 199 -8.41 -1.54 -3.68
C ASP A 199 -9.63 -2.24 -4.30
N LEU A 200 -10.37 -3.02 -3.51
CA LEU A 200 -11.64 -3.60 -3.94
C LEU A 200 -12.75 -2.54 -4.09
N VAL A 201 -12.80 -1.54 -3.20
CA VAL A 201 -13.68 -0.36 -3.37
C VAL A 201 -13.29 0.42 -4.63
N ILE A 202 -11.99 0.59 -4.89
CA ILE A 202 -11.50 1.22 -6.13
C ILE A 202 -11.88 0.42 -7.35
N LYS A 203 -11.79 -0.92 -7.31
CA LYS A 203 -12.25 -1.79 -8.40
C LYS A 203 -13.73 -1.59 -8.72
N ARG A 204 -14.58 -1.32 -7.73
CA ARG A 204 -16.01 -0.99 -7.97
C ARG A 204 -16.17 0.39 -8.63
N ALA A 205 -15.40 1.39 -8.17
CA ALA A 205 -15.43 2.75 -8.71
C ALA A 205 -14.78 2.88 -10.10
N ASP A 206 -13.75 2.09 -10.37
CA ASP A 206 -13.02 1.99 -11.63
C ASP A 206 -12.83 0.51 -12.03
N PRO A 207 -13.82 -0.08 -12.73
CA PRO A 207 -13.75 -1.48 -13.15
C PRO A 207 -12.60 -1.83 -14.11
N LEU A 208 -11.85 -0.83 -14.61
CA LEU A 208 -10.68 -1.03 -15.45
C LEU A 208 -9.37 -0.94 -14.67
N ILE A 209 -9.38 -0.71 -13.35
CA ILE A 209 -8.16 -0.52 -12.56
C ILE A 209 -7.18 -1.69 -12.66
N GLY A 210 -7.67 -2.94 -12.61
CA GLY A 210 -6.82 -4.11 -12.80
C GLY A 210 -6.12 -4.14 -14.17
N ARG A 211 -6.79 -3.68 -15.24
CA ARG A 211 -6.16 -3.55 -16.56
C ARG A 211 -5.13 -2.42 -16.58
N LYS A 212 -5.40 -1.31 -15.91
CA LYS A 212 -4.47 -0.19 -15.78
C LYS A 212 -3.18 -0.63 -15.09
N LEU A 213 -3.26 -1.44 -14.03
CA LEU A 213 -2.10 -2.03 -13.36
C LEU A 213 -1.26 -2.90 -14.29
N VAL A 214 -1.90 -3.85 -15.00
CA VAL A 214 -1.22 -4.70 -15.98
C VAL A 214 -0.52 -3.86 -17.06
N TRP A 215 -1.19 -2.83 -17.57
CA TRP A 215 -0.61 -1.94 -18.57
C TRP A 215 0.51 -1.05 -18.03
N ALA A 216 0.39 -0.53 -16.81
CA ALA A 216 1.46 0.20 -16.13
C ALA A 216 2.74 -0.65 -16.07
N CYS A 217 2.61 -1.92 -15.69
CA CYS A 217 3.72 -2.86 -15.61
C CYS A 217 4.40 -3.13 -16.97
N HIS A 218 3.62 -3.26 -18.05
CA HIS A 218 4.17 -3.61 -19.36
C HIS A 218 4.56 -2.42 -20.24
N LEU A 219 4.00 -1.24 -19.98
CA LEU A 219 4.24 -0.01 -20.75
C LEU A 219 5.16 0.98 -20.03
N ARG A 220 5.60 0.67 -18.79
CA ARG A 220 6.65 1.42 -18.12
C ARG A 220 7.92 1.48 -18.98
N SER A 221 8.71 2.51 -18.75
CA SER A 221 10.05 2.61 -19.31
C SER A 221 10.92 1.44 -18.82
N PRO A 222 11.61 0.71 -19.72
CA PRO A 222 12.61 -0.28 -19.30
C PRO A 222 13.82 0.36 -18.60
N GLN A 223 13.97 1.68 -18.69
CA GLN A 223 15.05 2.44 -18.03
C GLN A 223 14.70 2.88 -16.61
N PHE A 224 13.53 2.50 -16.07
CA PHE A 224 13.09 2.94 -14.76
C PHE A 224 13.98 2.40 -13.63
N GLU A 225 14.39 1.12 -13.67
CA GLU A 225 15.39 0.55 -12.76
C GLU A 225 16.68 1.39 -12.74
N LYS A 226 17.21 1.74 -13.92
CA LYS A 226 18.41 2.58 -14.06
C LYS A 226 18.23 4.00 -13.55
N LEU A 227 16.99 4.50 -13.51
CA LEU A 227 16.68 5.76 -12.86
C LEU A 227 16.80 5.64 -11.34
N LEU A 228 16.31 4.54 -10.75
CA LEU A 228 16.41 4.29 -9.32
C LEU A 228 17.87 4.08 -8.88
N GLU A 229 18.65 3.27 -9.60
CA GLU A 229 20.10 3.10 -9.35
C GLU A 229 20.85 4.43 -9.36
N LYS A 230 20.49 5.34 -10.29
CA LYS A 230 21.09 6.67 -10.34
C LYS A 230 20.68 7.57 -9.16
N ALA A 231 19.48 7.37 -8.62
CA ALA A 231 18.87 8.23 -7.61
C ALA A 231 19.21 7.79 -6.18
N PHE A 232 19.39 6.49 -5.96
CA PHE A 232 19.63 5.89 -4.65
C PHE A 232 21.14 5.76 -4.38
N PRO A 233 21.55 5.55 -3.13
CA PRO A 233 22.93 5.15 -2.83
C PRO A 233 23.29 3.80 -3.47
N ASP A 234 24.49 3.69 -4.06
CA ASP A 234 24.97 2.51 -4.81
C ASP A 234 24.83 1.16 -4.09
N VAL A 235 24.76 1.15 -2.75
CA VAL A 235 24.56 -0.07 -1.95
C VAL A 235 23.23 -0.76 -2.24
N TYR A 236 22.22 -0.01 -2.73
CA TYR A 236 20.90 -0.54 -3.04
C TYR A 236 20.75 -1.02 -4.49
N ASP A 237 21.70 -0.73 -5.39
CA ASP A 237 21.62 -1.14 -6.79
C ASP A 237 21.34 -2.65 -6.98
N PRO A 238 22.06 -3.57 -6.30
CA PRO A 238 21.79 -5.00 -6.45
C PRO A 238 20.40 -5.41 -5.96
N LEU A 239 19.87 -4.71 -4.94
CA LEU A 239 18.56 -4.97 -4.37
C LEU A 239 17.46 -4.51 -5.33
N VAL A 240 17.57 -3.30 -5.87
CA VAL A 240 16.64 -2.76 -6.87
C VAL A 240 16.62 -3.64 -8.12
N ALA A 241 17.79 -4.01 -8.65
CA ALA A 241 17.89 -4.86 -9.85
C ALA A 241 17.30 -6.26 -9.65
N ALA A 242 17.37 -6.80 -8.43
CA ALA A 242 16.78 -8.10 -8.09
C ALA A 242 15.26 -8.02 -7.86
N ALA A 243 14.79 -7.00 -7.14
CA ALA A 243 13.41 -6.89 -6.71
C ALA A 243 12.47 -6.38 -7.81
N GLU A 244 12.91 -5.47 -8.67
CA GLU A 244 12.03 -4.79 -9.63
C GLU A 244 11.32 -5.73 -10.61
N PRO A 245 11.98 -6.75 -11.21
CA PRO A 245 11.30 -7.70 -12.08
C PRO A 245 10.24 -8.52 -11.35
N ALA A 246 10.54 -8.97 -10.13
CA ALA A 246 9.59 -9.73 -9.30
C ALA A 246 8.40 -8.87 -8.89
N TYR A 247 8.65 -7.62 -8.51
CA TYR A 247 7.63 -6.63 -8.18
C TYR A 247 6.68 -6.37 -9.36
N ARG A 248 7.23 -6.22 -10.58
CA ARG A 248 6.41 -6.07 -11.80
C ARG A 248 5.54 -7.30 -12.07
N ASP A 249 6.08 -8.50 -11.90
CA ASP A 249 5.33 -9.73 -12.12
C ASP A 249 4.20 -9.89 -11.09
N MET A 250 4.46 -9.55 -9.82
CA MET A 250 3.43 -9.44 -8.78
C MET A 250 2.34 -8.45 -9.19
N LEU A 251 2.69 -7.19 -9.51
CA LEU A 251 1.69 -6.17 -9.86
C LEU A 251 0.85 -6.59 -11.07
N THR A 252 1.46 -7.29 -12.03
CA THR A 252 0.75 -7.86 -13.17
C THR A 252 -0.28 -8.90 -12.71
N GLN A 253 0.12 -9.82 -11.82
CA GLN A 253 -0.78 -10.83 -11.25
C GLN A 253 -1.90 -10.17 -10.43
N TYR A 254 -1.56 -9.20 -9.59
CA TYR A 254 -2.52 -8.47 -8.78
C TYR A 254 -3.53 -7.70 -9.64
N GLY A 255 -3.08 -7.08 -10.74
CA GLY A 255 -3.98 -6.50 -11.74
C GLY A 255 -4.94 -7.52 -12.36
N LEU A 256 -4.52 -8.77 -12.58
CA LEU A 256 -5.40 -9.85 -13.03
C LEU A 256 -6.39 -10.29 -11.95
N VAL A 257 -5.98 -10.34 -10.67
CA VAL A 257 -6.87 -10.59 -9.52
C VAL A 257 -7.99 -9.55 -9.51
N LEU A 258 -7.65 -8.26 -9.67
CA LEU A 258 -8.62 -7.18 -9.74
C LEU A 258 -9.48 -7.18 -11.02
N LEU A 259 -9.22 -8.04 -12.00
CA LEU A 259 -10.11 -8.27 -13.14
C LEU A 259 -11.08 -9.44 -12.94
N ALA A 260 -10.85 -10.28 -11.92
CA ALA A 260 -11.74 -11.39 -11.58
C ALA A 260 -13.09 -10.89 -11.04
N PRO A 261 -14.13 -11.76 -10.98
CA PRO A 261 -15.31 -11.51 -10.15
C PRO A 261 -14.90 -11.19 -8.71
N GLU A 262 -15.65 -10.32 -8.04
CA GLU A 262 -15.25 -9.80 -6.74
C GLU A 262 -15.07 -10.87 -5.67
N GLU A 263 -15.98 -11.84 -5.59
CA GLU A 263 -15.85 -12.99 -4.67
C GLU A 263 -14.51 -13.73 -4.88
N THR A 264 -14.15 -13.98 -6.14
CA THR A 264 -12.87 -14.59 -6.51
C THR A 264 -11.69 -13.68 -6.19
N ALA A 265 -11.82 -12.36 -6.39
CA ALA A 265 -10.77 -11.41 -6.03
C ALA A 265 -10.53 -11.40 -4.51
N ILE A 266 -11.58 -11.43 -3.70
CA ILE A 266 -11.49 -11.53 -2.23
C ILE A 266 -10.75 -12.82 -1.83
N GLU A 267 -11.12 -13.97 -2.39
CA GLU A 267 -10.45 -15.24 -2.10
C GLU A 267 -8.96 -15.21 -2.46
N MET A 268 -8.60 -14.69 -3.63
CA MET A 268 -7.22 -14.61 -4.08
C MET A 268 -6.39 -13.60 -3.27
N ILE A 269 -6.98 -12.47 -2.89
CA ILE A 269 -6.32 -11.48 -2.03
C ILE A 269 -6.13 -12.03 -0.62
N ALA A 270 -7.12 -12.72 -0.06
CA ALA A 270 -6.99 -13.38 1.24
C ALA A 270 -5.87 -14.43 1.24
N ASP A 271 -5.70 -15.17 0.13
CA ASP A 271 -4.59 -16.11 -0.03
C ASP A 271 -3.23 -15.41 0.00
N GLN A 272 -3.08 -14.28 -0.71
CA GLN A 272 -1.87 -13.46 -0.70
C GLN A 272 -1.59 -12.85 0.69
N LEU A 273 -2.63 -12.35 1.37
CA LEU A 273 -2.54 -11.83 2.73
C LEU A 273 -2.15 -12.89 3.75
N ALA A 274 -2.57 -14.14 3.55
CA ALA A 274 -2.17 -15.25 4.41
C ALA A 274 -0.67 -15.58 4.26
N ASP A 275 -0.13 -15.54 3.05
CA ASP A 275 1.31 -15.71 2.85
C ASP A 275 2.11 -14.56 3.50
N LEU A 276 1.65 -13.32 3.30
CA LEU A 276 2.20 -12.14 3.96
C LEU A 276 2.23 -12.29 5.49
N ALA A 277 1.09 -12.67 6.07
CA ALA A 277 0.96 -12.91 7.49
C ALA A 277 1.99 -13.94 7.98
N VAL A 278 2.16 -15.06 7.27
CA VAL A 278 3.13 -16.10 7.63
C VAL A 278 4.55 -15.52 7.64
N ASP A 279 4.96 -14.87 6.55
CA ASP A 279 6.31 -14.32 6.42
C ASP A 279 6.58 -13.24 7.47
N TYR A 280 5.61 -12.37 7.75
CA TYR A 280 5.72 -11.32 8.75
C TYR A 280 5.84 -11.88 10.18
N LEU A 281 5.02 -12.87 10.52
CA LEU A 281 5.09 -13.53 11.84
C LEU A 281 6.44 -14.23 12.05
N ILE A 282 6.97 -14.87 11.01
CA ILE A 282 8.32 -15.46 11.05
C ILE A 282 9.38 -14.36 11.23
N PHE A 283 9.26 -13.26 10.50
CA PHE A 283 10.17 -12.12 10.60
C PHE A 283 10.22 -11.52 12.01
N ILE A 284 9.08 -11.38 12.68
CA ILE A 284 9.03 -10.88 14.07
C ILE A 284 9.43 -11.95 15.13
N GLY A 285 9.85 -13.13 14.68
CA GLY A 285 10.51 -14.14 15.51
C GLY A 285 9.68 -15.37 15.85
N MET A 286 8.51 -15.57 15.24
CA MET A 286 7.76 -16.82 15.43
C MET A 286 8.41 -17.98 14.64
N PRO A 287 8.47 -19.20 15.22
CA PRO A 287 9.03 -20.34 14.51
C PRO A 287 8.19 -20.73 13.27
N PRO A 288 8.80 -20.99 12.10
CA PRO A 288 8.07 -21.39 10.89
C PRO A 288 7.16 -22.60 11.10
N GLU A 289 7.61 -23.60 11.87
CA GLU A 289 6.83 -24.81 12.17
C GLU A 289 5.55 -24.55 12.97
N MET A 290 5.44 -23.38 13.61
CA MET A 290 4.24 -22.93 14.31
C MET A 290 3.30 -22.18 13.37
N VAL A 291 3.84 -21.33 12.49
CA VAL A 291 3.07 -20.36 11.70
C VAL A 291 2.63 -20.91 10.35
N GLU A 292 3.49 -21.63 9.62
CA GLU A 292 3.15 -22.19 8.30
C GLU A 292 1.87 -23.06 8.33
N PRO A 293 1.63 -23.90 9.36
CA PRO A 293 0.38 -24.66 9.48
C PRO A 293 -0.87 -23.79 9.69
N MET A 294 -0.73 -22.54 10.12
CA MET A 294 -1.84 -21.60 10.31
C MET A 294 -2.36 -21.03 9.00
N ARG A 295 -1.61 -21.16 7.89
CA ARG A 295 -1.97 -20.54 6.59
C ARG A 295 -3.43 -20.78 6.18
N PRO A 296 -4.01 -22.01 6.21
CA PRO A 296 -5.41 -22.19 5.83
C PRO A 296 -6.39 -21.39 6.68
N GLN A 297 -6.13 -21.28 8.00
CA GLN A 297 -6.94 -20.47 8.91
C GLN A 297 -6.76 -18.98 8.64
N LEU A 298 -5.54 -18.55 8.30
CA LEU A 298 -5.26 -17.17 7.88
C LEU A 298 -5.99 -16.80 6.59
N VAL A 299 -6.17 -17.72 5.65
CA VAL A 299 -7.00 -17.48 4.45
C VAL A 299 -8.46 -17.28 4.83
N GLU A 300 -9.03 -18.17 5.65
CA GLU A 300 -10.41 -18.05 6.12
C GLU A 300 -10.65 -16.75 6.90
N PHE A 301 -9.69 -16.41 7.78
CA PHE A 301 -9.67 -15.14 8.51
C PHE A 301 -9.61 -13.96 7.54
N GLY A 302 -8.70 -14.00 6.56
CA GLY A 302 -8.52 -12.97 5.54
C GLY A 302 -9.81 -12.69 4.74
N ILE A 303 -10.52 -13.73 4.30
CA ILE A 303 -11.81 -13.59 3.57
C ILE A 303 -12.84 -12.85 4.42
N LEU A 304 -12.99 -13.27 5.69
CA LEU A 304 -13.93 -12.65 6.61
C LEU A 304 -13.56 -11.19 6.88
N THR A 305 -12.29 -10.93 7.21
CA THR A 305 -11.83 -9.59 7.56
C THR A 305 -11.80 -8.66 6.37
N LEU A 306 -11.53 -9.13 5.15
CA LEU A 306 -11.64 -8.31 3.94
C LEU A 306 -13.08 -7.86 3.70
N THR A 307 -14.05 -8.76 3.88
CA THR A 307 -15.46 -8.41 3.71
C THR A 307 -15.91 -7.35 4.72
N LEU A 308 -15.52 -7.52 5.99
CA LEU A 308 -15.75 -6.49 7.02
C LEU A 308 -15.02 -5.18 6.71
N SER A 309 -13.80 -5.27 6.20
CA SER A 309 -12.98 -4.09 5.86
C SER A 309 -13.55 -3.30 4.69
N ILE A 310 -14.14 -3.98 3.70
CA ILE A 310 -14.86 -3.31 2.60
C ILE A 310 -16.05 -2.52 3.17
N ASP A 311 -16.79 -3.09 4.12
CA ASP A 311 -17.89 -2.43 4.80
C ASP A 311 -17.42 -1.20 5.59
N ILE A 312 -16.32 -1.32 6.34
CA ILE A 312 -15.66 -0.20 7.03
C ILE A 312 -15.25 0.90 6.04
N CYS A 313 -14.69 0.54 4.88
CA CYS A 313 -14.29 1.51 3.86
C CYS A 313 -15.49 2.24 3.24
N GLU A 314 -16.61 1.56 3.03
CA GLU A 314 -17.79 2.12 2.36
C GLU A 314 -18.75 2.85 3.31
N ASN A 315 -18.76 2.48 4.59
CA ASN A 315 -19.68 2.97 5.62
C ASN A 315 -18.90 3.45 6.85
N ALA A 316 -17.80 4.16 6.64
CA ALA A 316 -16.87 4.52 7.71
C ALA A 316 -17.50 5.30 8.86
N ASP A 317 -18.58 6.05 8.62
CA ASP A 317 -19.34 6.79 9.63
C ASP A 317 -20.07 5.88 10.63
N ASP A 318 -20.48 4.67 10.22
CA ASP A 318 -21.06 3.66 11.12
C ASP A 318 -20.03 3.15 12.15
N TYR A 319 -18.74 3.20 11.82
CA TYR A 319 -17.65 2.69 12.66
C TYR A 319 -16.88 3.77 13.41
N LEU A 320 -16.74 4.95 12.80
CA LEU A 320 -15.88 6.04 13.29
C LEU A 320 -16.66 7.29 13.69
N GLY A 321 -17.98 7.30 13.49
CA GLY A 321 -18.89 8.35 13.91
C GLY A 321 -19.50 9.14 12.75
N GLU A 322 -20.67 9.73 13.00
CA GLU A 322 -21.45 10.47 12.00
C GLU A 322 -20.58 11.53 11.29
N GLY A 323 -20.57 11.48 9.96
CA GLY A 323 -19.83 12.42 9.12
C GLY A 323 -18.39 12.02 8.81
N PHE A 324 -17.90 10.87 9.29
CA PHE A 324 -16.62 10.34 8.84
C PHE A 324 -16.70 9.96 7.35
N PRO A 325 -15.75 10.40 6.49
CA PRO A 325 -15.86 10.18 5.05
C PRO A 325 -15.68 8.71 4.69
N THR A 326 -16.41 8.28 3.66
CA THR A 326 -16.15 7.00 2.99
C THR A 326 -14.79 7.02 2.28
N TYR A 327 -14.28 5.84 1.92
CA TYR A 327 -12.99 5.68 1.26
C TYR A 327 -12.89 6.50 -0.04
N MET A 328 -13.93 6.46 -0.87
CA MET A 328 -13.93 7.21 -2.12
C MET A 328 -14.09 8.73 -1.91
N GLN A 329 -14.72 9.17 -0.81
CA GLN A 329 -14.79 10.59 -0.46
C GLN A 329 -13.41 11.09 -0.02
N GLU A 330 -12.75 10.41 0.91
CA GLU A 330 -11.37 10.74 1.32
C GLU A 330 -10.44 10.84 0.11
N LEU A 331 -10.50 9.85 -0.78
CA LEU A 331 -9.61 9.78 -1.92
C LEU A 331 -9.86 10.92 -2.92
N ASN A 332 -11.11 11.20 -3.28
CA ASN A 332 -11.43 12.20 -4.30
C ASN A 332 -11.42 13.64 -3.76
N GLU A 333 -11.78 13.83 -2.49
CA GLU A 333 -11.96 15.15 -1.90
C GLU A 333 -10.69 15.63 -1.17
N VAL A 334 -9.83 14.71 -0.72
CA VAL A 334 -8.56 15.07 -0.07
C VAL A 334 -7.34 14.49 -0.74
N ALA A 335 -7.18 13.17 -0.83
CA ALA A 335 -5.89 12.61 -1.24
C ALA A 335 -5.47 13.09 -2.64
N VAL A 336 -6.37 13.00 -3.63
CA VAL A 336 -6.10 13.44 -5.01
C VAL A 336 -5.82 14.96 -5.08
N PRO A 337 -6.68 15.86 -4.55
CA PRO A 337 -6.39 17.30 -4.53
C PRO A 337 -5.11 17.65 -3.76
N TRP A 338 -4.86 17.00 -2.62
CA TRP A 338 -3.69 17.21 -1.77
C TRP A 338 -2.41 16.89 -2.52
N VAL A 339 -2.31 15.68 -3.08
CA VAL A 339 -1.12 15.25 -3.82
C VAL A 339 -0.87 16.15 -5.03
N GLY A 340 -1.93 16.49 -5.78
CA GLY A 340 -1.83 17.43 -6.90
C GLY A 340 -1.32 18.81 -6.48
N ALA A 341 -1.79 19.34 -5.35
CA ALA A 341 -1.34 20.62 -4.80
C ALA A 341 0.11 20.57 -4.32
N GLN A 342 0.51 19.48 -3.65
CA GLN A 342 1.89 19.30 -3.16
C GLN A 342 2.89 19.18 -4.30
N LEU A 343 2.56 18.43 -5.35
CA LEU A 343 3.38 18.38 -6.57
C LEU A 343 3.59 19.78 -7.16
N ALA A 344 2.52 20.57 -7.27
CA ALA A 344 2.61 21.95 -7.76
C ALA A 344 3.46 22.85 -6.84
N ALA A 345 3.28 22.73 -5.53
CA ALA A 345 4.03 23.51 -4.53
C ALA A 345 5.54 23.23 -4.56
N HIS A 346 5.93 21.99 -4.85
CA HIS A 346 7.32 21.57 -5.01
C HIS A 346 7.88 21.83 -6.42
N GLY A 347 7.11 22.47 -7.32
CA GLY A 347 7.55 22.75 -8.69
C GLY A 347 7.66 21.49 -9.57
N ILE A 348 6.99 20.40 -9.17
CA ILE A 348 7.00 19.11 -9.87
C ILE A 348 5.98 19.17 -10.99
N ILE A 349 6.38 19.85 -12.08
CA ILE A 349 5.55 20.06 -13.27
C ILE A 349 6.34 19.58 -14.48
N TYR A 350 5.69 18.86 -15.39
CA TYR A 350 6.27 18.53 -16.69
C TYR A 350 5.26 18.69 -17.84
N TRP A 351 5.76 18.97 -19.04
CA TRP A 351 4.99 19.54 -20.17
C TRP A 351 4.88 18.64 -21.42
N PHE A 352 5.21 17.36 -21.30
CA PHE A 352 5.31 16.45 -22.46
C PHE A 352 4.05 15.60 -22.63
#